data_AF-A0AAV1WEM9-F1
#
_entry.id   AF-A0AAV1WEM9-F1
#
_cell.length_a   1.000
_cell.length_b   1.000
_cell.length_c   1.000
_cell.angle_alpha   90.00
_cell.angle_beta   90.00
_cell.angle_gamma   90.00
#
_symmetry.space_group_name_H-M   'P 1'
#
loop_
_entity.id
_entity.type
_entity.pdbx_description
1 polymer ?
#
loop_
_entity_poly.entity_id
_entity_poly.type
_entity_poly.pdbx_seq_one_letter_code
_entity_poly.pdbx_strand_id
1 'polypeptide(L)' 'MIPTLLTATSVFIIAFIASPPIDINGIREPVSRSLLYGNNIISGATIPIISGARYGKRHPLMNVIIARNVK' A
#
# COMPACT_ATOMS: atom_id res chain seq x y z
N MET A 1 -6.66 -19.38 6.64
CA MET A 1 -7.48 -18.36 5.91
C MET A 1 -7.95 -17.22 6.79
N ILE A 2 -8.47 -17.47 8.00
CA ILE A 2 -8.93 -16.42 8.92
C ILE A 2 -7.85 -15.35 9.26
N PRO A 3 -6.61 -15.70 9.66
CA PRO A 3 -5.62 -14.68 10.05
C PRO A 3 -5.16 -13.79 8.88
N THR A 4 -5.08 -14.34 7.66
CA THR A 4 -4.67 -13.59 6.48
C THR A 4 -5.73 -12.59 6.03
N LEU A 5 -7.01 -12.96 6.11
CA LEU A 5 -8.11 -12.07 5.75
C LEU A 5 -8.24 -10.91 6.75
N LEU A 6 -8.17 -11.18 8.06
CA LEU A 6 -8.22 -10.12 9.08
C LEU A 6 -7.07 -9.12 8.92
N THR A 7 -5.87 -9.61 8.62
CA THR A 7 -4.71 -8.76 8.35
C THR A 7 -4.91 -7.94 7.08
N ALA A 8 -5.41 -8.54 6.00
CA ALA A 8 -5.67 -7.83 4.74
C ALA A 8 -6.74 -6.74 4.90
N THR A 9 -7.85 -7.05 5.58
CA THR A 9 -8.96 -6.11 5.79
C THR A 9 -8.54 -4.94 6.68
N SER A 10 -7.82 -5.20 7.78
CA SER A 10 -7.34 -4.12 8.66
C SER A 10 -6.36 -3.17 7.96
N VAL A 11 -5.40 -3.72 7.21
CA VAL A 11 -4.44 -2.91 6.44
C VAL A 11 -5.15 -2.10 5.35
N PHE A 12 -6.15 -2.67 4.67
CA PHE A 12 -6.94 -1.95 3.67
C PHE A 12 -7.67 -0.74 4.26
N ILE A 13 -8.35 -0.91 5.40
CA ILE A 13 -9.11 0.18 6.05
C ILE A 13 -8.17 1.32 6.44
N ILE A 14 -7.04 1.00 7.08
CA ILE A 14 -6.07 2.02 7.52
C ILE A 14 -5.46 2.76 6.32
N ALA A 15 -5.08 2.02 5.26
CA ALA A 15 -4.50 2.61 4.05
C ALA A 15 -5.49 3.51 3.31
N PHE A 16 -6.76 3.10 3.20
CA PHE A 16 -7.80 3.88 2.54
C PHE A 16 -8.08 5.21 3.26
N ILE A 17 -8.02 5.22 4.59
CA ILE A 17 -8.28 6.43 5.39
C ILE A 17 -7.07 7.35 5.41
N ALA A 18 -5.87 6.82 5.69
CA ALA A 18 -4.73 7.61 6.15
C ALA A 18 -3.43 7.45 5.34
N SER A 19 -3.45 6.78 4.18
CA SER A 19 -2.23 6.66 3.36
C SER A 19 -1.71 8.04 2.94
N PRO A 20 -0.38 8.28 3.05
CA PRO A 20 0.23 9.50 2.51
C PRO A 20 0.17 9.52 0.97
N PRO A 21 0.36 10.69 0.34
CA PRO A 21 0.53 10.82 -1.10
C PRO A 21 1.75 10.04 -1.59
N ILE A 22 1.58 9.24 -2.65
CA ILE A 22 2.63 8.36 -3.18
C ILE A 22 2.92 8.77 -4.63
N ASP A 23 4.20 8.88 -4.97
CA ASP A 23 4.65 9.06 -6.36
C ASP A 23 4.51 7.73 -7.11
N ILE A 24 3.54 7.64 -8.00
CA ILE A 24 3.16 6.40 -8.70
C ILE A 24 3.93 6.21 -10.00
N ASN A 25 4.43 7.31 -10.56
CA ASN A 25 5.06 7.33 -11.87
C ASN A 25 6.58 7.57 -11.76
N GLY A 26 7.10 7.85 -10.56
CA GLY A 26 8.51 8.14 -10.33
C GLY A 26 8.94 9.52 -10.83
N ILE A 27 7.99 10.40 -11.13
CA ILE A 27 8.22 11.75 -11.69
C ILE A 27 8.23 12.83 -10.61
N ARG A 28 8.20 12.45 -9.33
CA ARG A 28 8.12 13.34 -8.16
C ARG A 28 6.80 14.11 -8.06
N GLU A 29 5.73 13.59 -8.65
CA GLU A 29 4.37 14.12 -8.52
C GLU A 29 3.52 13.14 -7.69
N PRO A 30 3.46 13.31 -6.36
CA PRO A 30 2.76 12.37 -5.50
C PRO A 30 1.24 12.51 -5.65
N VAL A 31 0.56 11.37 -5.82
CA VAL A 31 -0.89 11.29 -5.96
C VAL A 31 -1.52 10.93 -4.62
N SER A 32 -2.48 11.75 -4.17
CA SER A 32 -3.32 11.46 -3.01
C SER A 32 -4.49 10.56 -3.41
N ARG A 33 -4.74 9.48 -2.67
CA ARG A 33 -5.92 8.60 -2.83
C ARG A 33 -6.58 8.15 -1.53
N SER A 34 -6.29 8.84 -0.42
CA SER A 34 -6.86 8.55 0.90
C SER A 34 -7.88 9.61 1.33
N LEU A 35 -8.77 9.24 2.25
CA LEU A 35 -9.83 10.13 2.72
C LEU A 35 -9.29 11.37 3.44
N LEU A 36 -8.28 11.22 4.30
CA LEU A 36 -7.68 12.35 5.03
C LEU A 36 -6.98 13.37 4.12
N TYR A 37 -6.65 12.99 2.89
CA TYR A 37 -6.02 13.86 1.91
C TYR A 37 -6.98 14.30 0.80
N GLY A 38 -8.27 14.40 1.11
CA GLY A 38 -9.28 15.07 0.28
C GLY A 38 -10.01 14.18 -0.73
N ASN A 39 -9.90 12.85 -0.63
CA ASN A 39 -10.67 11.94 -1.48
C ASN A 39 -12.01 11.55 -0.84
N ASN A 40 -13.01 11.29 -1.67
CA ASN A 40 -14.29 10.71 -1.25
C ASN A 40 -14.31 9.18 -1.46
N ILE A 41 -15.43 8.52 -1.12
CA ILE A 41 -15.56 7.05 -1.23
C ILE A 41 -15.39 6.56 -2.69
N ILE A 42 -15.69 7.39 -3.68
CA ILE A 42 -15.61 7.04 -5.11
C ILE A 42 -14.18 7.23 -5.65
N SER A 43 -13.50 8.29 -5.22
CA SER A 43 -12.14 8.67 -5.68
C SER A 43 -11.03 8.04 -4.84
N GLY A 44 -11.34 7.62 -3.62
CA GLY A 44 -10.40 6.96 -2.73
C GLY A 44 -9.99 5.59 -3.27
N ALA A 45 -8.71 5.25 -3.14
CA ALA A 45 -8.22 3.92 -3.49
C ALA A 45 -6.92 3.60 -2.73
N THR A 46 -6.72 2.33 -2.40
CA THR A 46 -5.44 1.87 -1.87
C THR A 46 -4.41 1.85 -2.99
N ILE A 47 -3.33 2.63 -2.85
CA ILE A 47 -2.28 2.75 -3.85
C ILE A 47 -1.36 1.52 -3.78
N PRO A 48 -1.05 0.85 -4.91
CA PRO A 48 -0.17 -0.31 -4.90
C PRO A 48 1.29 0.10 -4.69
N ILE A 49 2.03 -0.73 -3.94
CA ILE A 49 3.46 -0.49 -3.64
C ILE A 49 4.32 -0.53 -4.91
N ILE A 50 3.96 -1.33 -5.92
CA ILE A 50 4.70 -1.45 -7.20
C ILE A 50 4.75 -0.11 -7.96
N SER A 51 3.82 0.80 -7.67
CA SER A 51 3.78 2.12 -8.30
C SER A 51 4.79 3.08 -7.68
N GLY A 52 5.00 3.04 -6.35
CA GLY A 52 6.00 3.90 -5.67
C GLY A 52 7.38 3.27 -5.51
N ALA A 53 7.45 1.94 -5.51
CA ALA A 53 8.69 1.20 -5.47
C ALA A 53 9.15 0.90 -6.90
N ARG A 54 10.42 1.17 -7.20
CA ARG A 54 11.02 0.86 -8.52
C ARG A 54 10.65 -0.56 -8.96
N TYR A 55 10.10 -0.70 -10.17
CA TYR A 55 9.86 -1.99 -10.82
C TYR A 55 11.11 -2.90 -10.66
N GLY A 56 10.91 -4.08 -10.08
CA GLY A 56 11.98 -5.06 -9.85
C GLY A 56 12.67 -5.00 -8.47
N LYS A 57 12.36 -4.03 -7.61
CA LYS A 57 12.82 -4.00 -6.21
C LYS A 57 11.72 -4.54 -5.30
N ARG A 58 11.95 -5.71 -4.69
CA ARG A 58 11.04 -6.24 -3.65
C ARG A 58 11.07 -5.31 -2.44
N HIS A 59 9.90 -5.03 -1.87
CA HIS A 59 9.82 -4.25 -0.63
C HIS A 59 10.57 -4.98 0.50
N PRO A 60 11.37 -4.29 1.34
CA PRO A 60 12.13 -4.93 2.41
C PRO A 60 11.29 -5.83 3.33
N LEU A 61 10.03 -5.46 3.59
CA LEU A 61 9.10 -6.28 4.38
C LEU A 61 8.75 -7.61 3.70
N MET A 62 8.69 -7.67 2.37
CA MET A 62 8.49 -8.93 1.64
C MET A 62 9.70 -9.86 1.81
N ASN A 63 10.92 -9.31 1.86
CA ASN A 63 12.11 -10.13 2.14
C ASN A 63 12.08 -10.71 3.57
N VAL A 64 11.61 -9.92 4.55
CA VAL A 64 11.43 -10.39 5.93
C VAL A 64 10.35 -11.47 6.03
N ILE A 65 9.23 -11.30 5.34
CA ILE A 65 8.15 -12.31 5.33
C ILE A 65 8.62 -13.60 4.68
N ILE A 66 9.31 -13.53 3.54
CA ILE A 66 9.85 -14.72 2.86
C ILE A 66 10.89 -15.42 3.75
N ALA A 67 11.83 -14.68 4.34
CA ALA A 67 12.84 -15.25 5.24
C ALA A 67 12.24 -15.94 6.47
N ARG A 68 11.07 -15.48 6.96
CA ARG A 68 10.34 -16.11 8.06
C ARG A 68 9.51 -17.33 7.66
N ASN A 69 9.23 -17.54 6.36
CA ASN A 69 8.46 -18.67 5.83
C ASN A 69 9.36 -19.76 5.18
N VAL A 70 10.68 -19.57 5.16
CA VAL A 70 11.68 -20.51 4.59
C VAL A 70 12.45 -21.26 5.70
N LYS A 71 12.08 -21.05 6.97
CA LYS A 71 12.41 -21.94 8.10
C LYS A 71 11.17 -22.75 8.46
#